data_AF-A0A959BQS6-F1
#
_entry.id   AF-A0A959BQS6-F1
#
_cell.length_a   1.000
_cell.length_b   1.000
_cell.length_c   1.000
_cell.angle_alpha   90.00
_cell.angle_beta   90.00
_cell.angle_gamma   90.00
#
_symmetry.space_group_name_H-M   'P 1'
#
loop_
_entity.id
_entity.type
_entity.pdbx_description
1 polymer ?
#
loop_
_entity_poly.entity_id
_entity_poly.type
_entity_poly.pdbx_seq_one_letter_code
_entity_poly.pdbx_strand_id
1 'polypeptide(L)'
;FYVNIHSEANPSGELRAQLVNEAAAYFVAPLSGASEVPARRTGASGMVILEVNSSGVTGTGSAMNLSSPVATDIAGGAHIHRGYAGQNGPVIQVLGLNPDNGIFTAGNNRFAITEGWGDTLRMRRHYVNVHTENNPMGEVRGQLLPLATTYFTASLSGQNEVQPVASGGLGGLKLELTGNQLALTGAFSNLTGDFDAMVAGGSHLHIGAPGENGGLDITLTPTLAPDLKSGIYTAGDNTYELTEDQVATLRAGNNYFNLHTTEYASGELRSQVLPEINFFPSDEAAITSPADGAALTIQGDPNTPFAPQWDVATDRDQLAYIWQLSATDDFSAILVNQNVGDSQVFETTFGVVDLLLQTAGVGLNESITLYHRALASDGSVATPGASASVTLTRGVVTGTAIVDKENLQMKAFPTVTRQRVNVRLQSSQPYGGQLLLRNANGQALDIRPVQLTVGTTDEQIDVHQLPAGIYYLQLVIEGQLIGTQPVIVE
;
A
#
# COMPACT_ATOMS: atom_id res chain seq x y z
N PHE A 1 21.34 36.27 24.58
CA PHE A 1 22.04 36.66 23.33
C PHE A 1 21.20 37.70 22.60
N TYR A 2 21.73 38.45 21.64
CA TYR A 2 20.93 39.36 20.80
C TYR A 2 21.53 39.38 19.39
N VAL A 3 20.68 39.62 18.40
CA VAL A 3 21.12 39.91 17.03
C VAL A 3 21.07 41.42 16.85
N ASN A 4 22.12 41.97 16.24
CA ASN A 4 22.20 43.36 15.84
C ASN A 4 22.49 43.40 14.35
N ILE A 5 21.63 44.06 13.58
CA ILE A 5 21.82 44.27 12.15
C ILE A 5 22.33 45.69 11.97
N HIS A 6 23.40 45.82 11.19
CA HIS A 6 24.06 47.09 10.89
C HIS A 6 23.85 47.43 9.42
N SER A 7 23.78 48.73 9.14
CA SER A 7 23.88 49.25 7.77
C SER A 7 24.91 50.37 7.70
N GLU A 8 25.26 50.78 6.49
CA GLU A 8 26.20 51.88 6.26
C GLU A 8 25.71 53.18 6.89
N ALA A 9 24.40 53.43 6.88
CA ALA A 9 23.79 54.62 7.49
C ALA A 9 23.75 54.53 9.03
N ASN A 10 23.68 53.32 9.59
CA ASN A 10 23.57 53.10 11.03
C ASN A 10 24.61 52.06 11.53
N PRO A 11 25.92 52.42 11.56
CA PRO A 11 26.99 51.48 11.91
C PRO A 11 26.95 51.01 13.36
N SER A 12 26.29 51.77 14.24
CA SER A 12 26.07 51.39 15.64
C SER A 12 24.90 50.41 15.85
N GLY A 13 24.13 50.13 14.79
CA GLY A 13 22.99 49.20 14.78
C GLY A 13 21.73 49.88 14.23
N GLU A 14 21.12 49.27 13.22
CA GLU A 14 19.86 49.72 12.61
C GLU A 14 18.65 48.96 13.17
N LEU A 15 18.79 47.65 13.39
CA LEU A 15 17.77 46.80 13.99
C LEU A 15 18.39 45.94 15.07
N ARG A 16 17.69 45.80 16.20
CA ARG A 16 18.11 44.94 17.30
C ARG A 16 16.97 44.05 17.76
N ALA A 17 17.26 42.77 17.92
CA ALA A 17 16.35 41.79 18.50
C ALA A 17 17.03 41.02 19.64
N GLN A 18 16.32 40.85 20.75
CA GLN A 18 16.80 40.06 21.89
C GLN A 18 16.47 38.58 21.66
N LEU A 19 17.45 37.68 21.79
CA LEU A 19 17.14 36.25 21.92
C LEU A 19 16.56 36.02 23.31
N VAL A 20 15.26 35.75 23.36
CA VAL A 20 14.57 35.19 24.52
C VAL A 20 14.67 33.67 24.49
N ASN A 21 14.47 33.01 25.64
CA ASN A 21 14.32 31.54 25.64
C ASN A 21 13.14 31.16 24.75
N GLU A 22 13.31 30.11 23.94
CA GLU A 22 12.22 29.48 23.21
C GLU A 22 11.13 29.11 24.23
N ALA A 23 9.87 29.46 23.93
CA ALA A 23 8.75 28.88 24.64
C ALA A 23 8.87 27.35 24.56
N ALA A 24 8.38 26.61 25.57
CA ALA A 24 8.38 25.16 25.50
C ALA A 24 7.71 24.72 24.19
N ALA A 25 8.43 23.95 23.37
CA ALA A 25 7.93 23.36 22.15
C ALA A 25 7.47 21.94 22.47
N TYR A 26 6.31 21.55 21.94
CA TYR A 26 5.76 20.22 22.12
C TYR A 26 5.88 19.43 20.83
N PHE A 27 6.36 18.19 20.97
CA PHE A 27 6.37 17.22 19.91
C PHE A 27 5.56 16.01 20.35
N VAL A 28 4.73 15.49 19.47
CA VAL A 28 3.88 14.33 19.76
C VAL A 28 4.23 13.19 18.81
N ALA A 29 4.15 11.98 19.32
CA ALA A 29 4.34 10.74 18.58
C ALA A 29 3.19 9.79 18.92
N PRO A 30 2.08 9.83 18.17
CA PRO A 30 1.11 8.75 18.19
C PRO A 30 1.80 7.45 17.78
N LEU A 31 1.65 6.40 18.57
CA LEU A 31 2.31 5.11 18.36
C LEU A 31 1.34 4.14 17.71
N SER A 32 1.78 3.48 16.64
CA SER A 32 0.99 2.50 15.91
C SER A 32 1.86 1.47 15.22
N GLY A 33 1.32 0.27 15.01
CA GLY A 33 1.99 -0.78 14.23
C GLY A 33 2.12 -0.42 12.75
N ALA A 34 1.19 0.36 12.19
CA ALA A 34 1.26 0.87 10.82
C ALA A 34 2.50 1.75 10.57
N SER A 35 3.04 2.38 11.62
CA SER A 35 4.23 3.24 11.54
C SER A 35 5.56 2.49 11.58
N GLU A 36 5.57 1.19 11.91
CA GLU A 36 6.77 0.36 11.88
C GLU A 36 7.30 0.20 10.43
N VAL A 37 8.58 -0.16 10.29
CA VAL A 37 9.21 -0.38 8.98
C VAL A 37 9.90 -1.75 8.94
N PRO A 38 9.28 -2.77 8.29
CA PRO A 38 7.94 -2.77 7.69
C PRO A 38 6.81 -2.68 8.73
N ALA A 39 5.60 -2.30 8.30
CA ALA A 39 4.43 -2.17 9.17
C ALA A 39 4.13 -3.49 9.91
N ARG A 40 3.64 -3.36 11.14
CA ARG A 40 3.34 -4.49 12.04
C ARG A 40 1.86 -4.55 12.40
N ARG A 41 1.25 -5.69 12.15
CA ARG A 41 -0.14 -5.97 12.53
C ARG A 41 -0.21 -6.17 14.05
N THR A 42 -0.74 -5.18 14.75
CA THR A 42 -0.99 -5.23 16.19
C THR A 42 -2.15 -4.29 16.54
N GLY A 43 -2.90 -4.61 17.60
CA GLY A 43 -3.86 -3.70 18.22
C GLY A 43 -3.21 -2.73 19.21
N ALA A 44 -1.88 -2.83 19.39
CA ALA A 44 -1.12 -1.93 20.24
C ALA A 44 -1.12 -0.51 19.69
N SER A 45 -1.20 0.45 20.61
CA SER A 45 -1.16 1.87 20.29
C SER A 45 -0.63 2.69 21.45
N GLY A 46 -0.40 3.98 21.23
CA GLY A 46 0.07 4.84 22.30
C GLY A 46 0.27 6.28 21.87
N MET A 47 0.87 7.05 22.77
CA MET A 47 1.27 8.43 22.53
C MET A 47 2.49 8.72 23.37
N VAL A 48 3.49 9.39 22.80
CA VAL A 48 4.55 10.06 23.54
C VAL A 48 4.53 11.55 23.22
N ILE A 49 4.59 12.37 24.25
CA ILE A 49 4.70 13.82 24.17
C ILE A 49 6.04 14.22 24.75
N LEU A 50 6.82 14.99 23.99
CA LEU A 50 8.03 15.63 24.45
C LEU A 50 7.76 17.13 24.65
N GLU A 51 7.99 17.61 25.86
CA GLU A 51 8.19 19.02 26.13
C GLU A 51 9.68 19.33 25.97
N VAL A 52 10.00 20.24 25.05
CA VAL A 52 11.36 20.68 24.73
C VAL A 52 11.50 22.14 25.12
N ASN A 53 12.42 22.46 26.01
CA ASN A 53 12.70 23.83 26.40
C ASN A 53 14.22 24.05 26.55
N SER A 54 14.63 25.28 26.87
CA SER A 54 16.04 25.63 27.00
C SER A 54 16.79 24.84 28.08
N SER A 55 16.09 24.19 29.02
CA SER A 55 16.68 23.40 30.11
C SER A 55 16.77 21.91 29.81
N GLY A 56 16.15 21.43 28.72
CA GLY A 56 16.20 20.02 28.31
C GLY A 56 14.88 19.54 27.71
N VAL A 57 14.73 18.21 27.71
CA VAL A 57 13.54 17.51 27.22
C VAL A 57 12.91 16.72 28.35
N THR A 58 11.59 16.76 28.45
CA THR A 58 10.79 15.88 29.32
C THR A 58 9.79 15.10 28.48
N GLY A 59 9.82 13.78 28.57
CA GLY A 59 8.88 12.88 27.89
C GLY A 59 7.79 12.34 28.81
N THR A 60 6.56 12.28 28.32
CA THR A 60 5.43 11.63 28.98
C THR A 60 4.55 10.90 27.98
N GLY A 61 3.83 9.87 28.40
CA GLY A 61 2.97 9.14 27.48
C GLY A 61 2.59 7.76 27.96
N SER A 62 2.06 6.95 27.06
CA SER A 62 1.78 5.54 27.30
C SER A 62 1.79 4.73 26.00
N ALA A 63 2.11 3.45 26.11
CA ALA A 63 1.80 2.40 25.15
C ALA A 63 0.82 1.41 25.80
N MET A 64 -0.17 0.95 25.05
CA MET A 64 -1.25 0.09 25.52
C MET A 64 -1.56 -1.01 24.51
N ASN A 65 -2.23 -2.08 24.97
CA ASN A 65 -2.58 -3.25 24.18
C ASN A 65 -1.38 -3.93 23.49
N LEU A 66 -0.20 -3.87 24.11
CA LEU A 66 1.00 -4.57 23.66
C LEU A 66 0.73 -6.08 23.62
N SER A 67 1.15 -6.74 22.54
CA SER A 67 0.87 -8.14 22.26
C SER A 67 1.59 -9.13 23.19
N SER A 68 2.65 -8.68 23.85
CA SER A 68 3.42 -9.41 24.85
C SER A 68 4.15 -8.45 25.80
N PRO A 69 4.82 -8.94 26.86
CA PRO A 69 5.61 -8.08 27.73
C PRO A 69 6.63 -7.23 26.97
N VAL A 70 6.94 -6.06 27.52
CA VAL A 70 7.98 -5.17 27.01
C VAL A 70 9.34 -5.88 27.05
N ALA A 71 10.07 -5.85 25.94
CA ALA A 71 11.37 -6.50 25.82
C ALA A 71 12.47 -5.66 26.50
N THR A 72 12.52 -5.69 27.82
CA THR A 72 13.43 -4.85 28.63
C THR A 72 14.92 -5.14 28.39
N ASP A 73 15.25 -6.34 27.92
CA ASP A 73 16.62 -6.71 27.50
C ASP A 73 17.08 -5.93 26.25
N ILE A 74 16.17 -5.35 25.48
CA ILE A 74 16.46 -4.49 24.34
C ILE A 74 16.59 -3.05 24.84
N ALA A 75 17.65 -2.78 25.59
CA ALA A 75 17.98 -1.47 26.15
C ALA A 75 16.79 -0.78 26.86
N GLY A 76 16.04 -1.52 27.68
CA GLY A 76 14.87 -1.00 28.41
C GLY A 76 13.55 -1.05 27.63
N GLY A 77 13.55 -1.53 26.39
CA GLY A 77 12.36 -1.84 25.60
C GLY A 77 11.67 -0.65 24.90
N ALA A 78 12.11 0.59 25.12
CA ALA A 78 11.58 1.75 24.39
C ALA A 78 12.64 2.83 24.18
N HIS A 79 12.73 3.38 22.97
CA HIS A 79 13.78 4.34 22.60
C HIS A 79 13.27 5.43 21.66
N ILE A 80 14.01 6.53 21.61
CA ILE A 80 14.00 7.48 20.49
C ILE A 80 15.14 7.12 19.54
N HIS A 81 14.81 6.99 18.27
CA HIS A 81 15.74 6.80 17.16
C HIS A 81 15.84 8.04 16.29
N ARG A 82 16.91 8.14 15.50
CA ARG A 82 17.08 9.19 14.49
C ARG A 82 16.82 8.67 13.06
N GLY A 83 15.67 9.00 12.49
CA GLY A 83 15.28 8.69 11.12
C GLY A 83 13.97 9.37 10.74
N TYR A 84 13.73 9.55 9.43
CA TYR A 84 12.41 9.96 8.93
C TYR A 84 11.40 8.80 9.05
N ALA A 85 10.11 9.10 8.94
CA ALA A 85 9.09 8.08 8.70
C ALA A 85 9.50 7.21 7.49
N GLY A 86 9.25 5.91 7.54
CA GLY A 86 9.71 4.99 6.48
C GLY A 86 11.16 4.54 6.54
N GLN A 87 11.98 5.07 7.48
CA GLN A 87 13.38 4.70 7.64
C GLN A 87 13.69 4.19 9.05
N ASN A 88 14.49 3.14 9.16
CA ASN A 88 15.09 2.68 10.42
C ASN A 88 16.39 3.44 10.70
N GLY A 89 16.60 3.86 11.95
CA GLY A 89 17.75 4.67 12.36
C GLY A 89 18.37 4.22 13.67
N PRO A 90 19.54 4.76 14.05
CA PRO A 90 20.20 4.42 15.31
C PRO A 90 19.41 4.96 16.51
N VAL A 91 19.50 4.26 17.64
CA VAL A 91 19.03 4.75 18.94
C VAL A 91 19.84 5.98 19.33
N ILE A 92 19.15 7.04 19.74
CA ILE A 92 19.75 8.29 20.23
C ILE A 92 19.37 8.62 21.67
N GLN A 93 18.29 8.04 22.20
CA GLN A 93 17.87 8.22 23.58
C GLN A 93 17.09 6.99 24.04
N VAL A 94 17.44 6.42 25.19
CA VAL A 94 16.63 5.39 25.86
C VAL A 94 15.48 6.05 26.62
N LEU A 95 14.28 5.49 26.54
CA LEU A 95 13.11 5.94 27.30
C LEU A 95 12.80 4.96 28.43
N GLY A 96 12.50 5.51 29.60
CA GLY A 96 12.01 4.75 30.74
C GLY A 96 10.52 4.49 30.62
N LEU A 97 10.16 3.41 29.92
CA LEU A 97 8.82 2.83 29.91
C LEU A 97 8.64 1.93 31.13
N ASN A 98 7.54 2.08 31.86
CA ASN A 98 7.18 1.09 32.88
C ASN A 98 6.62 -0.17 32.19
N PRO A 99 7.27 -1.34 32.29
CA PRO A 99 6.86 -2.55 31.57
C PRO A 99 5.53 -3.14 32.06
N ASP A 100 5.13 -2.83 33.30
CA ASP A 100 3.92 -3.41 33.91
C ASP A 100 2.64 -2.72 33.43
N ASN A 101 2.73 -1.46 33.01
CA ASN A 101 1.56 -0.65 32.64
C ASN A 101 1.75 0.21 31.39
N GLY A 102 2.92 0.13 30.74
CA GLY A 102 3.21 0.85 29.52
C GLY A 102 3.28 2.37 29.68
N ILE A 103 3.48 2.91 30.88
CA ILE A 103 3.53 4.38 31.10
C ILE A 103 4.95 4.93 30.97
N PHE A 104 5.09 6.02 30.20
CA PHE A 104 6.27 6.89 30.22
C PHE A 104 6.05 8.02 31.23
N THR A 105 6.77 7.99 32.35
CA THR A 105 6.65 9.04 33.38
C THR A 105 7.65 10.16 33.16
N ALA A 106 7.27 11.39 33.51
CA ALA A 106 8.16 12.55 33.44
C ALA A 106 9.40 12.42 34.33
N GLY A 107 9.37 11.60 35.38
CA GLY A 107 10.51 11.38 36.27
C GLY A 107 11.62 10.54 35.62
N ASN A 108 11.22 9.53 34.84
CA ASN A 108 12.16 8.59 34.20
C ASN A 108 12.62 9.05 32.81
N ASN A 109 12.01 10.09 32.26
CA ASN A 109 12.20 10.51 30.87
C ASN A 109 12.63 11.98 30.79
N ARG A 110 13.69 12.36 31.55
CA ARG A 110 14.33 13.69 31.45
C ARG A 110 15.74 13.56 30.93
N PHE A 111 16.07 14.32 29.91
CA PHE A 111 17.40 14.29 29.29
C PHE A 111 17.78 15.66 28.70
N ALA A 112 19.08 15.89 28.57
CA ALA A 112 19.60 17.13 28.01
C ALA A 112 19.56 17.11 26.47
N ILE A 113 19.41 18.29 25.86
CA ILE A 113 19.56 18.45 24.41
C ILE A 113 21.07 18.47 24.10
N THR A 114 21.53 17.53 23.28
CA THR A 114 22.90 17.55 22.73
C THR A 114 22.95 18.33 21.43
N GLU A 115 24.16 18.71 20.99
CA GLU A 115 24.37 19.44 19.74
C GLU A 115 23.72 18.71 18.55
N GLY A 116 22.92 19.44 17.75
CA GLY A 116 22.19 18.91 16.60
C GLY A 116 20.94 18.07 16.92
N TRP A 117 20.68 17.72 18.18
CA TRP A 117 19.49 16.95 18.55
C TRP A 117 18.20 17.74 18.29
N GLY A 118 18.14 18.98 18.80
CA GLY A 118 16.98 19.85 18.57
C GLY A 118 16.74 20.16 17.08
N ASP A 119 17.80 20.29 16.30
CA ASP A 119 17.68 20.57 14.85
C ASP A 119 17.09 19.36 14.12
N THR A 120 17.59 18.16 14.42
CA THR A 120 17.07 16.93 13.83
C THR A 120 15.65 16.59 14.28
N LEU A 121 15.27 16.94 15.51
CA LEU A 121 13.87 16.89 15.95
C LEU A 121 12.98 17.85 15.14
N ARG A 122 13.38 19.12 14.95
CA ARG A 122 12.64 20.11 14.15
C ARG A 122 12.53 19.72 12.67
N MET A 123 13.50 18.97 12.16
CA MET A 123 13.47 18.36 10.84
C MET A 123 12.58 17.10 10.77
N ARG A 124 11.86 16.75 11.84
CA ARG A 124 11.01 15.55 11.97
C ARG A 124 11.78 14.25 11.77
N ARG A 125 13.05 14.19 12.22
CA ARG A 125 13.93 13.03 12.07
C ARG A 125 14.04 12.19 13.34
N HIS A 126 13.04 12.23 14.21
CA HIS A 126 13.03 11.45 15.45
C HIS A 126 11.76 10.62 15.54
N TYR A 127 11.87 9.38 15.96
CA TYR A 127 10.72 8.53 16.22
C TYR A 127 10.90 7.74 17.51
N VAL A 128 9.79 7.51 18.19
CA VAL A 128 9.71 6.59 19.32
C VAL A 128 9.42 5.20 18.79
N ASN A 129 10.07 4.18 19.33
CA ASN A 129 9.75 2.77 19.10
C ASN A 129 9.61 2.05 20.45
N VAL A 130 8.68 1.11 20.54
CA VAL A 130 8.46 0.22 21.70
C VAL A 130 8.56 -1.23 21.25
N HIS A 131 9.40 -2.00 21.93
CA HIS A 131 9.71 -3.38 21.65
C HIS A 131 9.03 -4.31 22.65
N THR A 132 8.53 -5.44 22.16
CA THR A 132 7.97 -6.50 22.98
C THR A 132 8.62 -7.83 22.64
N GLU A 133 8.46 -8.82 23.52
CA GLU A 133 9.05 -10.16 23.32
C GLU A 133 8.65 -10.79 21.97
N ASN A 134 7.40 -10.63 21.54
CA ASN A 134 6.92 -11.15 20.26
C ASN A 134 7.34 -10.27 19.07
N ASN A 135 7.67 -8.99 19.31
CA ASN A 135 8.08 -8.04 18.27
C ASN A 135 9.40 -7.36 18.67
N PRO A 136 10.52 -8.10 18.70
CA PRO A 136 11.80 -7.58 19.20
C PRO A 136 12.38 -6.48 18.30
N MET A 137 11.97 -6.40 17.04
CA MET A 137 12.40 -5.34 16.12
C MET A 137 11.56 -4.05 16.24
N GLY A 138 10.48 -4.08 17.03
CA GLY A 138 9.52 -2.98 17.21
C GLY A 138 8.09 -3.49 17.06
N GLU A 139 7.23 -3.20 18.04
CA GLU A 139 5.79 -3.46 17.96
C GLU A 139 5.01 -2.21 17.52
N VAL A 140 5.34 -1.05 18.11
CA VAL A 140 4.70 0.22 17.77
C VAL A 140 5.72 1.35 17.66
N ARG A 141 5.53 2.18 16.65
CA ARG A 141 6.37 3.35 16.36
C ARG A 141 5.52 4.61 16.20
N GLY A 142 6.10 5.76 16.51
CA GLY A 142 5.52 7.07 16.22
C GLY A 142 6.59 8.10 15.90
N GLN A 143 6.41 8.84 14.81
CA GLN A 143 7.28 9.96 14.48
C GLN A 143 7.00 11.12 15.43
N LEU A 144 8.03 11.77 15.97
CA LEU A 144 7.89 12.97 16.78
C LEU A 144 7.67 14.18 15.88
N LEU A 145 6.45 14.68 15.89
CA LEU A 145 5.98 15.78 15.02
C LEU A 145 5.62 17.01 15.87
N PRO A 146 5.81 18.24 15.35
CA PRO A 146 5.25 19.45 15.95
C PRO A 146 3.74 19.37 16.11
N LEU A 147 3.18 20.18 17.02
CA LEU A 147 1.73 20.29 17.17
C LEU A 147 1.05 20.74 15.87
N ALA A 148 0.06 19.96 15.43
CA ALA A 148 -0.81 20.23 14.30
C ALA A 148 -2.29 19.97 14.66
N THR A 149 -3.22 20.41 13.80
CA THR A 149 -4.66 20.15 13.98
C THR A 149 -5.00 18.69 13.72
N THR A 150 -4.34 18.08 12.74
CA THR A 150 -4.55 16.67 12.36
C THR A 150 -3.25 16.10 11.83
N TYR A 151 -3.01 14.82 12.10
CA TYR A 151 -1.88 14.08 11.56
C TYR A 151 -2.40 12.96 10.66
N PHE A 152 -1.65 12.67 9.61
CA PHE A 152 -1.92 11.56 8.70
C PHE A 152 -0.68 10.69 8.53
N THR A 153 -0.92 9.46 8.09
CA THR A 153 0.11 8.46 7.83
C THR A 153 -0.13 7.78 6.50
N ALA A 154 0.94 7.31 5.90
CA ALA A 154 0.90 6.47 4.71
C ALA A 154 2.04 5.45 4.81
N SER A 155 1.72 4.16 4.82
CA SER A 155 2.69 3.06 4.78
C SER A 155 2.89 2.61 3.33
N LEU A 156 4.05 2.88 2.75
CA LEU A 156 4.29 2.75 1.31
C LEU A 156 4.69 1.32 0.95
N SER A 157 3.97 0.71 0.00
CA SER A 157 4.22 -0.66 -0.46
C SER A 157 3.67 -0.88 -1.87
N GLY A 158 4.32 -1.73 -2.67
CA GLY A 158 3.79 -2.17 -3.95
C GLY A 158 2.52 -3.04 -3.83
N GLN A 159 2.27 -3.60 -2.64
CA GLN A 159 1.04 -4.35 -2.35
C GLN A 159 -0.22 -3.46 -2.38
N ASN A 160 -0.05 -2.15 -2.22
CA ASN A 160 -1.14 -1.18 -2.15
C ASN A 160 -1.52 -0.60 -3.52
N GLU A 161 -0.78 -0.95 -4.59
CA GLU A 161 -1.15 -0.63 -5.97
C GLU A 161 -2.50 -1.26 -6.33
N VAL A 162 -3.23 -0.65 -7.28
CA VAL A 162 -4.54 -1.18 -7.70
C VAL A 162 -4.40 -2.61 -8.21
N GLN A 163 -3.37 -2.89 -9.01
CA GLN A 163 -2.88 -4.26 -9.20
C GLN A 163 -1.58 -4.42 -8.43
N PRO A 164 -1.53 -5.24 -7.36
CA PRO A 164 -0.35 -5.36 -6.52
C PRO A 164 0.88 -5.74 -7.33
N VAL A 165 1.98 -5.01 -7.11
CA VAL A 165 3.26 -5.23 -7.79
C VAL A 165 4.28 -5.85 -6.86
N ALA A 166 5.16 -6.70 -7.42
CA ALA A 166 6.20 -7.38 -6.67
C ALA A 166 7.44 -6.48 -6.53
N SER A 167 7.40 -5.54 -5.58
CA SER A 167 8.55 -4.69 -5.25
C SER A 167 9.05 -4.97 -3.83
N GLY A 168 10.37 -4.91 -3.65
CA GLY A 168 11.02 -4.84 -2.33
C GLY A 168 11.07 -3.43 -1.73
N GLY A 169 10.60 -2.44 -2.49
CA GLY A 169 10.53 -1.05 -2.09
C GLY A 169 9.57 -0.86 -0.93
N LEU A 170 9.96 0.00 0.00
CA LEU A 170 9.18 0.33 1.19
C LEU A 170 9.40 1.80 1.54
N GLY A 171 8.47 2.37 2.28
CA GLY A 171 8.61 3.71 2.83
C GLY A 171 7.48 4.07 3.77
N GLY A 172 7.48 5.32 4.20
CA GLY A 172 6.47 5.83 5.11
C GLY A 172 6.46 7.33 5.14
N LEU A 173 5.26 7.91 5.23
CA LEU A 173 5.05 9.35 5.28
C LEU A 173 4.29 9.73 6.55
N LYS A 174 4.57 10.92 7.04
CA LYS A 174 3.76 11.62 8.03
C LYS A 174 3.40 12.99 7.48
N LEU A 175 2.14 13.35 7.67
CA LEU A 175 1.62 14.64 7.23
C LEU A 175 1.00 15.37 8.41
N GLU A 176 1.20 16.68 8.45
CA GLU A 176 0.76 17.57 9.51
C GLU A 176 -0.12 18.65 8.88
N LEU A 177 -1.40 18.69 9.25
CA LEU A 177 -2.33 19.72 8.77
C LEU A 177 -2.58 20.75 9.88
N THR A 178 -2.26 22.01 9.62
CA THR A 178 -2.53 23.15 10.53
C THR A 178 -3.29 24.22 9.78
N GLY A 179 -4.57 24.42 10.13
CA GLY A 179 -5.48 25.17 9.27
C GLY A 179 -5.58 24.45 7.91
N ASN A 180 -5.16 25.14 6.85
CA ASN A 180 -5.09 24.60 5.49
C ASN A 180 -3.66 24.31 5.02
N GLN A 181 -2.65 24.54 5.85
CA GLN A 181 -1.28 24.24 5.50
C GLN A 181 -0.96 22.77 5.81
N LEU A 182 -0.58 22.01 4.79
CA LEU A 182 -0.15 20.63 4.87
C LEU A 182 1.38 20.55 4.74
N ALA A 183 2.06 20.07 5.77
CA ALA A 183 3.46 19.68 5.69
C ALA A 183 3.58 18.16 5.59
N LEU A 184 4.46 17.67 4.71
CA LEU A 184 4.70 16.24 4.49
C LEU A 184 6.18 15.91 4.70
N THR A 185 6.46 14.84 5.43
CA THR A 185 7.81 14.29 5.59
C THR A 185 7.82 12.77 5.56
N GLY A 186 8.96 12.20 5.17
CA GLY A 186 9.11 10.75 5.14
C GLY A 186 10.28 10.30 4.29
N ALA A 187 10.33 9.01 4.02
CA ALA A 187 11.38 8.38 3.23
C ALA A 187 10.87 7.13 2.54
N PHE A 188 11.59 6.74 1.48
CA PHE A 188 11.43 5.47 0.80
C PHE A 188 12.81 4.88 0.46
N SER A 189 12.87 3.58 0.24
CA SER A 189 14.10 2.86 -0.10
C SER A 189 13.81 1.55 -0.81
N ASN A 190 14.86 0.94 -1.35
CA ASN A 190 14.84 -0.38 -1.99
C ASN A 190 13.94 -0.45 -3.23
N LEU A 191 13.83 0.66 -3.98
CA LEU A 191 13.14 0.63 -5.26
C LEU A 191 13.82 -0.38 -6.19
N THR A 192 13.00 -1.06 -6.99
CA THR A 192 13.42 -2.01 -8.01
C THR A 192 13.83 -1.25 -9.26
N GLY A 193 12.98 -0.32 -9.74
CA GLY A 193 13.29 0.62 -10.82
C GLY A 193 14.02 1.87 -10.32
N ASP A 194 14.63 2.66 -11.21
CA ASP A 194 15.18 3.96 -10.82
C ASP A 194 14.02 4.94 -10.64
N PHE A 195 14.07 5.82 -9.63
CA PHE A 195 13.05 6.87 -9.48
C PHE A 195 12.89 7.66 -10.79
N ASP A 196 11.67 7.75 -11.31
CA ASP A 196 11.40 8.36 -12.62
C ASP A 196 10.78 9.75 -12.49
N ALA A 197 11.62 10.77 -12.42
CA ALA A 197 11.19 12.16 -12.38
C ALA A 197 10.45 12.62 -13.66
N MET A 198 10.54 11.89 -14.78
CA MET A 198 9.83 12.23 -16.02
C MET A 198 8.33 11.96 -15.92
N VAL A 199 7.90 11.13 -14.97
CA VAL A 199 6.49 10.94 -14.64
C VAL A 199 6.02 12.07 -13.74
N ALA A 200 5.84 13.26 -14.32
CA ALA A 200 5.31 14.45 -13.65
C ALA A 200 6.02 14.85 -12.33
N GLY A 201 7.32 14.57 -12.18
CA GLY A 201 8.08 14.78 -10.94
C GLY A 201 8.35 13.51 -10.13
N GLY A 202 7.77 12.37 -10.51
CA GLY A 202 8.08 11.03 -10.04
C GLY A 202 7.36 10.57 -8.77
N SER A 203 6.79 11.49 -7.97
CA SER A 203 5.88 11.13 -6.89
C SER A 203 4.86 12.21 -6.56
N HIS A 204 3.67 11.77 -6.15
CA HIS A 204 2.50 12.65 -6.02
C HIS A 204 1.55 12.16 -4.94
N LEU A 205 0.67 13.07 -4.51
CA LEU A 205 -0.64 12.71 -3.98
C LEU A 205 -1.67 12.77 -5.10
N HIS A 206 -2.54 11.78 -5.16
CA HIS A 206 -3.68 11.66 -6.06
C HIS A 206 -4.99 11.67 -5.27
N ILE A 207 -6.13 11.78 -5.96
CA ILE A 207 -7.48 11.67 -5.39
C ILE A 207 -8.16 10.39 -5.89
N GLY A 208 -8.33 9.40 -5.02
CA GLY A 208 -8.99 8.13 -5.29
C GLY A 208 -9.14 7.27 -4.04
N ALA A 209 -10.16 6.41 -4.04
CA ALA A 209 -10.42 5.47 -2.94
C ALA A 209 -9.37 4.32 -2.91
N PRO A 210 -9.31 3.53 -1.83
CA PRO A 210 -8.51 2.32 -1.79
C PRO A 210 -8.83 1.40 -2.97
N GLY A 211 -7.79 0.88 -3.63
CA GLY A 211 -7.96 0.00 -4.79
C GLY A 211 -8.38 0.70 -6.08
N GLU A 212 -8.42 2.04 -6.13
CA GLU A 212 -8.77 2.81 -7.33
C GLU A 212 -7.67 3.80 -7.75
N ASN A 213 -7.62 4.08 -9.06
CA ASN A 213 -6.76 5.12 -9.63
C ASN A 213 -7.49 6.46 -9.72
N GLY A 214 -6.74 7.53 -9.48
CA GLY A 214 -7.23 8.88 -9.30
C GLY A 214 -6.46 9.95 -10.06
N GLY A 215 -7.05 11.14 -10.17
CA GLY A 215 -6.37 12.32 -10.71
C GLY A 215 -5.23 12.80 -9.81
N LEU A 216 -4.21 13.43 -10.39
CA LEU A 216 -3.11 14.04 -9.63
C LEU A 216 -3.62 15.26 -8.85
N ASP A 217 -3.24 15.34 -7.57
CA ASP A 217 -3.57 16.44 -6.65
C ASP A 217 -2.35 17.33 -6.36
N ILE A 218 -1.28 16.73 -5.82
CA ILE A 218 -0.08 17.45 -5.36
C ILE A 218 1.16 16.73 -5.85
N THR A 219 2.06 17.41 -6.57
CA THR A 219 3.40 16.89 -6.88
C THR A 219 4.33 17.05 -5.68
N LEU A 220 5.06 15.99 -5.35
CA LEU A 220 6.02 15.97 -4.25
C LEU A 220 7.45 16.17 -4.74
N THR A 221 8.32 16.65 -3.86
CA THR A 221 9.72 16.94 -4.18
C THR A 221 10.63 16.13 -3.24
N PRO A 222 11.13 14.96 -3.68
CA PRO A 222 12.10 14.20 -2.89
C PRO A 222 13.52 14.72 -3.08
N THR A 223 14.33 14.59 -2.04
CA THR A 223 15.80 14.55 -2.17
C THR A 223 16.20 13.09 -2.39
N LEU A 224 16.70 12.79 -3.58
CA LEU A 224 17.06 11.42 -4.00
C LEU A 224 18.49 11.07 -3.58
N ALA A 225 18.69 9.79 -3.26
CA ALA A 225 20.03 9.22 -3.19
C ALA A 225 20.67 9.13 -4.59
N PRO A 226 22.01 9.09 -4.71
CA PRO A 226 22.69 9.05 -6.00
C PRO A 226 22.33 7.85 -6.89
N ASP A 227 21.89 6.75 -6.30
CA ASP A 227 21.46 5.53 -7.00
C ASP A 227 20.00 5.58 -7.46
N LEU A 228 19.25 6.64 -7.11
CA LEU A 228 17.84 6.81 -7.41
C LEU A 228 16.93 5.70 -6.83
N LYS A 229 17.43 4.87 -5.91
CA LYS A 229 16.67 3.76 -5.29
C LYS A 229 16.10 4.10 -3.91
N SER A 230 16.41 5.29 -3.42
CA SER A 230 15.93 5.79 -2.13
C SER A 230 15.86 7.31 -2.14
N GLY A 231 15.09 7.86 -1.20
CA GLY A 231 14.93 9.30 -1.08
C GLY A 231 14.21 9.70 0.19
N ILE A 232 14.27 11.00 0.49
CA ILE A 232 13.60 11.62 1.63
C ILE A 232 12.73 12.77 1.16
N TYR A 233 11.61 12.99 1.84
CA TYR A 233 10.77 14.18 1.71
C TYR A 233 11.00 15.07 2.93
N THR A 234 11.46 16.29 2.70
CA THR A 234 11.65 17.28 3.76
C THR A 234 10.45 18.22 3.81
N ALA A 235 10.11 18.71 5.00
CA ALA A 235 9.02 19.67 5.16
C ALA A 235 9.30 20.98 4.41
N GLY A 236 10.58 21.36 4.27
CA GLY A 236 10.98 22.57 3.55
C GLY A 236 10.58 22.55 2.08
N ASP A 237 10.67 21.39 1.43
CA ASP A 237 10.32 21.21 0.01
C ASP A 237 8.89 20.70 -0.19
N ASN A 238 8.22 20.27 0.88
CA ASN A 238 6.91 19.61 0.84
C ASN A 238 5.93 20.23 1.85
N THR A 239 5.74 21.54 1.76
CA THR A 239 4.69 22.27 2.49
C THR A 239 3.77 22.96 1.47
N TYR A 240 2.46 22.72 1.59
CA TYR A 240 1.45 23.15 0.62
C TYR A 240 0.30 23.86 1.32
N GLU A 241 -0.23 24.90 0.68
CA GLU A 241 -1.50 25.52 1.10
C GLU A 241 -2.63 24.83 0.35
N LEU A 242 -3.55 24.21 1.09
CA LEU A 242 -4.67 23.45 0.53
C LEU A 242 -5.92 24.32 0.38
N THR A 243 -6.74 23.98 -0.61
CA THR A 243 -8.14 24.44 -0.67
C THR A 243 -9.00 23.72 0.37
N GLU A 244 -10.18 24.27 0.68
CA GLU A 244 -11.13 23.59 1.58
C GLU A 244 -11.56 22.22 1.06
N ASP A 245 -11.73 22.07 -0.25
CA ASP A 245 -12.08 20.79 -0.90
C ASP A 245 -10.95 19.76 -0.78
N GLN A 246 -9.69 20.18 -0.92
CA GLN A 246 -8.53 19.29 -0.69
C GLN A 246 -8.43 18.87 0.77
N VAL A 247 -8.67 19.78 1.71
CA VAL A 247 -8.73 19.44 3.15
C VAL A 247 -9.85 18.42 3.42
N ALA A 248 -11.02 18.59 2.82
CA ALA A 248 -12.13 17.66 2.95
C ALA A 248 -11.79 16.28 2.36
N THR A 249 -11.17 16.25 1.18
CA THR A 249 -10.72 15.03 0.49
C THR A 249 -9.69 14.26 1.33
N LEU A 250 -8.70 14.97 1.87
CA LEU A 250 -7.66 14.39 2.72
C LEU A 250 -8.26 13.81 4.01
N ARG A 251 -9.19 14.54 4.66
CA ARG A 251 -9.87 14.06 5.87
C ARG A 251 -10.81 12.89 5.62
N ALA A 252 -11.35 12.77 4.42
CA ALA A 252 -12.17 11.63 4.01
C ALA A 252 -11.34 10.38 3.68
N GLY A 253 -10.01 10.46 3.72
CA GLY A 253 -9.13 9.35 3.36
C GLY A 253 -9.12 9.07 1.86
N ASN A 254 -9.47 10.05 1.02
CA ASN A 254 -9.55 9.89 -0.44
C ASN A 254 -8.29 10.35 -1.18
N ASN A 255 -7.21 10.68 -0.46
CA ASN A 255 -5.91 10.95 -1.07
C ASN A 255 -5.00 9.72 -0.94
N TYR A 256 -4.24 9.42 -1.99
CA TYR A 256 -3.21 8.40 -1.93
C TYR A 256 -1.88 8.91 -2.47
N PHE A 257 -0.79 8.50 -1.82
CA PHE A 257 0.57 8.66 -2.34
C PHE A 257 0.82 7.65 -3.44
N ASN A 258 1.54 8.08 -4.48
CA ASN A 258 2.12 7.20 -5.48
C ASN A 258 3.54 7.62 -5.84
N LEU A 259 4.41 6.67 -6.15
CA LEU A 259 5.77 6.87 -6.62
C LEU A 259 6.07 6.00 -7.82
N HIS A 260 6.70 6.62 -8.82
CA HIS A 260 6.95 6.03 -10.12
C HIS A 260 8.42 5.70 -10.31
N THR A 261 8.69 4.56 -10.93
CA THR A 261 10.04 4.17 -11.32
C THR A 261 10.12 3.74 -12.77
N THR A 262 11.33 3.61 -13.29
CA THR A 262 11.56 3.15 -14.67
C THR A 262 11.05 1.73 -14.93
N GLU A 263 10.82 0.94 -13.89
CA GLU A 263 10.30 -0.44 -14.00
C GLU A 263 8.79 -0.51 -13.73
N TYR A 264 8.27 0.42 -12.92
CA TYR A 264 6.85 0.55 -12.59
C TYR A 264 6.39 1.98 -12.88
N ALA A 265 6.21 2.29 -14.16
CA ALA A 265 5.94 3.66 -14.62
C ALA A 265 4.66 4.28 -14.05
N SER A 266 3.71 3.48 -13.57
CA SER A 266 2.48 3.99 -12.97
C SER A 266 2.35 3.87 -11.47
N GLY A 267 3.35 3.27 -10.82
CA GLY A 267 3.36 3.12 -9.38
C GLY A 267 4.18 1.89 -8.98
N GLU A 268 5.31 2.12 -8.32
CA GLU A 268 6.03 1.09 -7.58
C GLU A 268 5.57 1.03 -6.11
N LEU A 269 5.29 2.21 -5.53
CA LEU A 269 4.87 2.34 -4.14
C LEU A 269 3.63 3.22 -4.05
N ARG A 270 2.55 2.63 -3.53
CA ARG A 270 1.30 3.33 -3.21
C ARG A 270 0.97 3.25 -1.73
N SER A 271 0.21 4.22 -1.26
CA SER A 271 -0.42 4.17 0.05
C SER A 271 -1.55 5.18 0.18
N GLN A 272 -2.68 4.78 0.74
CA GLN A 272 -3.72 5.71 1.13
C GLN A 272 -3.22 6.61 2.27
N VAL A 273 -3.52 7.91 2.19
CA VAL A 273 -3.21 8.87 3.25
C VAL A 273 -4.35 8.86 4.24
N LEU A 274 -4.13 8.20 5.38
CA LEU A 274 -5.16 7.95 6.40
C LEU A 274 -4.87 8.70 7.69
N PRO A 275 -5.91 9.01 8.51
CA PRO A 275 -5.69 9.65 9.81
C PRO A 275 -4.79 8.82 10.72
N GLU A 276 -3.83 9.46 11.40
CA GLU A 276 -3.07 8.84 12.48
C GLU A 276 -3.91 8.85 13.77
N ILE A 277 -4.06 7.75 14.50
CA ILE A 277 -3.46 6.42 14.31
C ILE A 277 -4.22 5.60 13.25
N ASN A 278 -3.47 4.87 12.42
CA ASN A 278 -4.00 3.84 11.54
C ASN A 278 -3.77 2.42 12.10
N PHE A 279 -4.77 1.56 11.98
CA PHE A 279 -4.70 0.14 12.35
C PHE A 279 -4.83 -0.72 11.10
N PHE A 280 -4.52 -2.01 11.24
CA PHE A 280 -4.78 -2.96 10.18
C PHE A 280 -6.28 -3.31 10.15
N PRO A 281 -6.87 -3.55 8.97
CA PRO A 281 -8.20 -4.13 8.85
C PRO A 281 -8.32 -5.44 9.64
N SER A 282 -9.53 -5.80 10.06
CA SER A 282 -9.77 -7.09 10.73
C SER A 282 -9.42 -8.27 9.79
N ASP A 283 -9.13 -9.44 10.36
CA ASP A 283 -8.93 -10.69 9.60
C ASP A 283 -10.22 -11.44 9.31
N GLU A 284 -11.37 -10.79 9.47
CA GLU A 284 -12.70 -11.37 9.26
C GLU A 284 -13.03 -11.60 7.78
N ALA A 285 -12.12 -11.27 6.85
CA ALA A 285 -12.25 -11.61 5.41
C ALA A 285 -12.05 -13.12 5.13
N ALA A 286 -12.77 -13.97 5.87
CA ALA A 286 -12.70 -15.42 5.78
C ALA A 286 -13.55 -15.94 4.62
N ILE A 287 -13.02 -16.91 3.88
CA ILE A 287 -13.75 -17.52 2.77
C ILE A 287 -15.01 -18.25 3.29
N THR A 288 -16.15 -17.95 2.67
CA THR A 288 -17.44 -18.60 2.93
C THR A 288 -17.84 -19.56 1.81
N SER A 289 -17.35 -19.33 0.59
CA SER A 289 -17.60 -20.19 -0.56
C SER A 289 -16.46 -20.08 -1.59
N PRO A 290 -16.06 -21.18 -2.25
CA PRO A 290 -16.14 -22.54 -1.72
C PRO A 290 -15.54 -22.60 -0.30
N ALA A 291 -16.23 -23.26 0.64
CA ALA A 291 -15.74 -23.34 2.02
C ALA A 291 -14.42 -24.11 2.14
N ASP A 292 -13.69 -23.92 3.23
CA ASP A 292 -12.45 -24.67 3.49
C ASP A 292 -12.68 -26.19 3.42
N GLY A 293 -11.80 -26.87 2.69
CA GLY A 293 -11.88 -28.30 2.42
C GLY A 293 -12.90 -28.69 1.35
N ALA A 294 -13.54 -27.73 0.68
CA ALA A 294 -14.51 -28.04 -0.37
C ALA A 294 -13.87 -28.81 -1.51
N ALA A 295 -14.61 -29.77 -2.07
CA ALA A 295 -14.24 -30.48 -3.28
C ALA A 295 -15.25 -30.14 -4.38
N LEU A 296 -14.75 -29.64 -5.51
CA LEU A 296 -15.56 -29.22 -6.65
C LEU A 296 -15.09 -29.94 -7.91
N THR A 297 -16.03 -30.45 -8.69
CA THR A 297 -15.74 -30.93 -10.04
C THR A 297 -16.10 -29.85 -11.05
N ILE A 298 -15.10 -29.36 -11.77
CA ILE A 298 -15.26 -28.36 -12.84
C ILE A 298 -15.73 -29.11 -14.10
N GLN A 299 -17.04 -29.17 -14.32
CA GLN A 299 -17.66 -29.91 -15.42
C GLN A 299 -19.01 -29.31 -15.85
N GLY A 300 -19.47 -29.68 -17.03
CA GLY A 300 -20.77 -29.25 -17.56
C GLY A 300 -20.67 -27.94 -18.33
N ASP A 301 -21.61 -27.02 -18.06
CA ASP A 301 -21.71 -25.77 -18.81
C ASP A 301 -20.51 -24.85 -18.49
N PRO A 302 -19.74 -24.39 -19.50
CA PRO A 302 -18.60 -23.49 -19.30
C PRO A 302 -18.96 -22.14 -18.69
N ASN A 303 -20.20 -21.67 -18.85
CA ASN A 303 -20.67 -20.42 -18.27
C ASN A 303 -21.17 -20.58 -16.84
N THR A 304 -21.11 -21.79 -16.28
CA THR A 304 -21.39 -22.02 -14.86
C THR A 304 -20.53 -21.07 -14.02
N PRO A 305 -21.13 -20.20 -13.18
CA PRO A 305 -20.38 -19.27 -12.36
C PRO A 305 -19.47 -20.00 -11.38
N PHE A 306 -18.23 -19.53 -11.26
CA PHE A 306 -17.35 -19.82 -10.15
C PHE A 306 -17.13 -18.51 -9.40
N ALA A 307 -17.73 -18.43 -8.21
CA ALA A 307 -17.80 -17.18 -7.45
C ALA A 307 -17.34 -17.35 -6.01
N PRO A 308 -16.01 -17.36 -5.75
CA PRO A 308 -15.48 -17.32 -4.40
C PRO A 308 -15.99 -16.09 -3.63
N GLN A 309 -16.46 -16.31 -2.41
CA GLN A 309 -17.05 -15.30 -1.53
C GLN A 309 -16.39 -15.36 -0.15
N TRP A 310 -16.42 -14.22 0.55
CA TRP A 310 -15.89 -14.09 1.90
C TRP A 310 -16.75 -13.17 2.75
N ASP A 311 -16.54 -13.24 4.07
CA ASP A 311 -17.14 -12.32 5.02
C ASP A 311 -16.53 -10.91 4.91
N VAL A 312 -17.28 -9.89 5.30
CA VAL A 312 -16.78 -8.51 5.29
C VAL A 312 -15.81 -8.30 6.46
N ALA A 313 -14.62 -7.77 6.16
CA ALA A 313 -13.71 -7.27 7.17
C ALA A 313 -14.14 -5.89 7.70
N THR A 314 -13.68 -5.52 8.88
CA THR A 314 -13.98 -4.23 9.51
C THR A 314 -12.75 -3.36 9.59
N ASP A 315 -12.94 -2.08 9.29
CA ASP A 315 -11.96 -1.01 9.45
C ASP A 315 -12.69 0.32 9.69
N ARG A 316 -11.99 1.33 10.23
CA ARG A 316 -12.50 2.70 10.31
C ARG A 316 -12.64 3.29 8.90
N ASP A 317 -11.68 2.97 8.05
CA ASP A 317 -11.51 3.54 6.72
C ASP A 317 -12.13 2.61 5.66
N GLN A 318 -12.26 3.09 4.42
CA GLN A 318 -12.83 2.28 3.33
C GLN A 318 -11.93 1.09 3.00
N LEU A 319 -12.54 -0.03 2.62
CA LEU A 319 -11.82 -1.25 2.29
C LEU A 319 -11.92 -1.60 0.81
N ALA A 320 -10.81 -2.10 0.27
CA ALA A 320 -10.74 -2.85 -0.96
C ALA A 320 -10.25 -4.28 -0.68
N TYR A 321 -10.63 -5.21 -1.54
CA TYR A 321 -10.30 -6.63 -1.43
C TYR A 321 -9.46 -7.11 -2.61
N ILE A 322 -8.48 -7.95 -2.28
CA ILE A 322 -7.70 -8.70 -3.27
C ILE A 322 -7.97 -10.18 -3.03
N TRP A 323 -8.53 -10.86 -4.03
CA TRP A 323 -8.70 -12.31 -3.98
C TRP A 323 -7.46 -13.00 -4.53
N GLN A 324 -6.96 -13.98 -3.78
CA GLN A 324 -5.78 -14.76 -4.13
C GLN A 324 -6.11 -16.24 -4.23
N LEU A 325 -5.58 -16.89 -5.27
CA LEU A 325 -5.54 -18.35 -5.42
C LEU A 325 -4.08 -18.78 -5.53
N SER A 326 -3.67 -19.82 -4.82
CA SER A 326 -2.30 -20.28 -4.69
C SER A 326 -2.19 -21.80 -4.83
N ALA A 327 -1.06 -22.25 -5.36
CA ALA A 327 -0.69 -23.67 -5.39
C ALA A 327 -0.12 -24.16 -4.04
N THR A 328 0.26 -23.24 -3.14
CA THR A 328 0.81 -23.52 -1.82
C THR A 328 0.01 -22.84 -0.71
N ASP A 329 0.00 -23.43 0.49
CA ASP A 329 -0.73 -22.94 1.66
C ASP A 329 -0.13 -21.65 2.27
N ASP A 330 1.17 -21.44 2.05
CA ASP A 330 1.91 -20.24 2.45
C ASP A 330 1.79 -19.05 1.47
N PHE A 331 1.07 -19.23 0.35
CA PHE A 331 0.92 -18.23 -0.72
C PHE A 331 2.24 -17.79 -1.37
N SER A 332 3.29 -18.63 -1.34
CA SER A 332 4.52 -18.39 -2.10
C SER A 332 4.37 -18.62 -3.61
N ALA A 333 3.32 -19.35 -4.05
CA ALA A 333 3.04 -19.66 -5.45
C ALA A 333 1.63 -19.22 -5.89
N ILE A 334 1.41 -17.91 -5.99
CA ILE A 334 0.12 -17.31 -6.37
C ILE A 334 -0.17 -17.51 -7.86
N LEU A 335 -1.34 -18.08 -8.16
CA LEU A 335 -1.88 -18.33 -9.50
C LEU A 335 -2.82 -17.23 -9.98
N VAL A 336 -3.61 -16.65 -9.06
CA VAL A 336 -4.52 -15.53 -9.33
C VAL A 336 -4.31 -14.48 -8.25
N ASN A 337 -4.13 -13.22 -8.64
CA ASN A 337 -4.01 -12.08 -7.73
C ASN A 337 -4.86 -10.94 -8.28
N GLN A 338 -6.12 -10.87 -7.85
CA GLN A 338 -7.11 -9.97 -8.45
C GLN A 338 -7.64 -8.98 -7.41
N ASN A 339 -7.44 -7.68 -7.65
CA ASN A 339 -8.22 -6.65 -6.97
C ASN A 339 -9.68 -6.67 -7.48
N VAL A 340 -10.63 -6.73 -6.55
CA VAL A 340 -12.08 -6.74 -6.81
C VAL A 340 -12.80 -5.51 -6.25
N GLY A 341 -12.07 -4.47 -5.86
CA GLY A 341 -12.62 -3.27 -5.24
C GLY A 341 -13.24 -3.58 -3.88
N ASP A 342 -14.38 -2.97 -3.58
CA ASP A 342 -15.15 -3.18 -2.35
C ASP A 342 -16.04 -4.44 -2.36
N SER A 343 -15.99 -5.24 -3.43
CA SER A 343 -16.76 -6.47 -3.58
C SER A 343 -16.27 -7.58 -2.64
N GLN A 344 -17.20 -8.33 -2.04
CA GLN A 344 -16.92 -9.55 -1.26
C GLN A 344 -17.00 -10.83 -2.10
N VAL A 345 -16.92 -10.68 -3.42
CA VAL A 345 -16.95 -11.79 -4.38
C VAL A 345 -15.95 -11.55 -5.51
N PHE A 346 -15.25 -12.63 -5.87
CA PHE A 346 -14.53 -12.74 -7.13
C PHE A 346 -15.37 -13.55 -8.10
N GLU A 347 -15.67 -13.03 -9.29
CA GLU A 347 -16.53 -13.72 -10.27
C GLU A 347 -15.75 -14.18 -11.50
N THR A 348 -15.84 -15.48 -11.80
CA THR A 348 -15.38 -16.07 -13.06
C THR A 348 -16.28 -17.24 -13.46
N THR A 349 -15.87 -18.06 -14.42
CA THR A 349 -16.67 -19.19 -14.93
C THR A 349 -15.88 -20.50 -14.90
N PHE A 350 -16.60 -21.62 -14.92
CA PHE A 350 -16.00 -22.95 -15.01
C PHE A 350 -15.11 -23.11 -16.23
N GLY A 351 -15.46 -22.46 -17.35
CA GLY A 351 -14.63 -22.44 -18.55
C GLY A 351 -13.26 -21.80 -18.34
N VAL A 352 -13.20 -20.71 -17.56
CA VAL A 352 -11.93 -20.07 -17.21
C VAL A 352 -11.14 -20.89 -16.19
N VAL A 353 -11.83 -21.43 -15.18
CA VAL A 353 -11.19 -22.33 -14.20
C VAL A 353 -10.60 -23.57 -14.89
N ASP A 354 -11.31 -24.18 -15.85
CA ASP A 354 -10.80 -25.31 -16.64
C ASP A 354 -9.53 -24.95 -17.41
N LEU A 355 -9.50 -23.76 -18.04
CA LEU A 355 -8.32 -23.28 -18.77
C LEU A 355 -7.11 -23.06 -17.83
N LEU A 356 -7.35 -22.52 -16.63
CA LEU A 356 -6.31 -22.33 -15.62
C LEU A 356 -5.74 -23.68 -15.16
N LEU A 357 -6.62 -24.65 -14.83
CA LEU A 357 -6.23 -26.01 -14.45
C LEU A 357 -5.49 -26.73 -15.57
N GLN A 358 -5.97 -26.63 -16.81
CA GLN A 358 -5.30 -27.19 -17.98
C GLN A 358 -3.90 -26.59 -18.16
N THR A 359 -3.76 -25.27 -18.01
CA THR A 359 -2.45 -24.61 -18.14
C THR A 359 -1.49 -25.03 -17.01
N ALA A 360 -2.02 -25.29 -15.81
CA ALA A 360 -1.27 -25.84 -14.69
C ALA A 360 -0.92 -27.34 -14.86
N GLY A 361 -1.34 -27.96 -15.97
CA GLY A 361 -1.02 -29.36 -16.28
C GLY A 361 -1.96 -30.38 -15.67
N VAL A 362 -3.11 -29.95 -15.11
CA VAL A 362 -4.10 -30.86 -14.53
C VAL A 362 -4.89 -31.56 -15.65
N GLY A 363 -4.78 -32.89 -15.70
CA GLY A 363 -5.46 -33.75 -16.65
C GLY A 363 -6.96 -33.93 -16.35
N LEU A 364 -7.70 -34.49 -17.31
CA LEU A 364 -9.11 -34.84 -17.09
C LEU A 364 -9.23 -35.93 -16.02
N ASN A 365 -10.17 -35.74 -15.10
CA ASN A 365 -10.40 -36.54 -13.90
C ASN A 365 -9.25 -36.50 -12.88
N GLU A 366 -8.26 -35.63 -13.06
CA GLU A 366 -7.26 -35.35 -12.04
C GLU A 366 -7.78 -34.26 -11.10
N SER A 367 -7.33 -34.32 -9.86
CA SER A 367 -7.64 -33.35 -8.82
C SER A 367 -6.39 -32.63 -8.37
N ILE A 368 -6.53 -31.35 -8.05
CA ILE A 368 -5.50 -30.54 -7.41
C ILE A 368 -6.09 -29.84 -6.19
N THR A 369 -5.35 -29.79 -5.09
CA THR A 369 -5.69 -28.95 -3.94
C THR A 369 -5.00 -27.60 -4.12
N LEU A 370 -5.80 -26.54 -4.07
CA LEU A 370 -5.36 -25.15 -4.12
C LEU A 370 -5.78 -24.45 -2.84
N TYR A 371 -5.18 -23.30 -2.58
CA TYR A 371 -5.45 -22.47 -1.42
C TYR A 371 -5.91 -21.10 -1.85
N HIS A 372 -6.94 -20.56 -1.23
CA HIS A 372 -7.45 -19.22 -1.53
C HIS A 372 -7.74 -18.42 -0.27
N ARG A 373 -7.68 -17.10 -0.41
CA ARG A 373 -8.00 -16.14 0.65
C ARG A 373 -8.40 -14.81 0.03
N ALA A 374 -9.07 -13.98 0.82
CA ALA A 374 -9.25 -12.56 0.53
C ALA A 374 -8.33 -11.74 1.43
N LEU A 375 -7.68 -10.71 0.88
CA LEU A 375 -6.95 -9.70 1.63
C LEU A 375 -7.86 -8.49 1.76
N ALA A 376 -8.08 -8.01 2.99
CA ALA A 376 -8.72 -6.73 3.24
C ALA A 376 -7.65 -5.64 3.32
N SER A 377 -7.81 -4.55 2.58
CA SER A 377 -6.87 -3.42 2.59
C SER A 377 -7.58 -2.09 2.68
N ASP A 378 -7.08 -1.19 3.54
CA ASP A 378 -7.47 0.22 3.59
C ASP A 378 -6.69 1.08 2.57
N GLY A 379 -5.91 0.42 1.69
CA GLY A 379 -5.02 1.04 0.73
C GLY A 379 -3.67 1.52 1.31
N SER A 380 -3.44 1.43 2.62
CA SER A 380 -2.16 1.72 3.29
C SER A 380 -1.53 0.45 3.90
N VAL A 381 -2.33 -0.33 4.62
CA VAL A 381 -1.98 -1.64 5.18
C VAL A 381 -3.02 -2.68 4.76
N ALA A 382 -2.68 -3.95 4.89
CA ALA A 382 -3.56 -5.03 4.48
C ALA A 382 -3.46 -6.21 5.45
N THR A 383 -4.60 -6.86 5.67
CA THR A 383 -4.72 -8.07 6.47
C THR A 383 -5.14 -9.22 5.55
N PRO A 384 -4.33 -10.28 5.41
CA PRO A 384 -4.79 -11.50 4.79
C PRO A 384 -5.82 -12.17 5.69
N GLY A 385 -6.99 -12.50 5.14
CA GLY A 385 -7.95 -13.38 5.76
C GLY A 385 -7.41 -14.81 5.90
N ALA A 386 -8.13 -15.65 6.64
CA ALA A 386 -7.78 -17.04 6.81
C ALA A 386 -7.66 -17.77 5.46
N SER A 387 -6.64 -18.61 5.33
CA SER A 387 -6.50 -19.50 4.17
C SER A 387 -7.58 -20.57 4.22
N ALA A 388 -8.24 -20.79 3.09
CA ALA A 388 -9.10 -21.95 2.86
C ALA A 388 -8.47 -22.83 1.78
N SER A 389 -8.68 -24.13 1.88
CA SER A 389 -8.30 -25.12 0.89
C SER A 389 -9.49 -25.48 0.00
N VAL A 390 -9.26 -25.70 -1.28
CA VAL A 390 -10.26 -26.20 -2.21
C VAL A 390 -9.65 -27.24 -3.14
N THR A 391 -10.28 -28.40 -3.24
CA THR A 391 -9.88 -29.46 -4.17
C THR A 391 -10.69 -29.35 -5.43
N LEU A 392 -10.03 -29.04 -6.55
CA LEU A 392 -10.65 -28.93 -7.85
C LEU A 392 -10.34 -30.16 -8.69
N THR A 393 -11.39 -30.88 -9.09
CA THR A 393 -11.30 -31.98 -10.06
C THR A 393 -11.64 -31.45 -11.43
N ARG A 394 -10.73 -31.61 -12.39
CA ARG A 394 -10.96 -31.19 -13.76
C ARG A 394 -11.84 -32.20 -14.48
N GLY A 395 -13.10 -31.87 -14.72
CA GLY A 395 -14.03 -32.69 -15.48
C GLY A 395 -14.16 -32.25 -16.94
N VAL A 396 -15.18 -32.76 -17.63
CA VAL A 396 -15.47 -32.36 -19.01
C VAL A 396 -16.34 -31.11 -18.98
N VAL A 397 -15.77 -29.97 -19.38
CA VAL A 397 -16.50 -28.72 -19.62
C VAL A 397 -16.86 -28.63 -21.10
N THR A 398 -18.16 -28.60 -21.39
CA THR A 398 -18.69 -28.58 -22.76
C THR A 398 -19.78 -27.53 -22.88
N GLY A 399 -19.55 -26.53 -23.73
CA GLY A 399 -20.59 -25.59 -24.14
C GLY A 399 -21.66 -26.28 -24.98
N THR A 400 -22.91 -25.82 -24.85
CA THR A 400 -24.00 -26.20 -25.75
C THR A 400 -24.04 -25.33 -27.01
N ALA A 401 -23.43 -24.14 -26.94
CA ALA A 401 -23.27 -23.24 -28.06
C ALA A 401 -22.13 -23.71 -28.98
N ILE A 402 -22.43 -23.79 -30.28
CA ILE A 402 -21.38 -23.96 -31.30
C ILE A 402 -20.67 -22.62 -31.44
N VAL A 403 -19.44 -22.55 -30.93
CA VAL A 403 -18.58 -21.38 -31.11
C VAL A 403 -18.02 -21.39 -32.52
N ASP A 404 -18.47 -20.45 -33.35
CA ASP A 404 -17.95 -20.27 -34.69
C ASP A 404 -16.64 -19.47 -34.63
N LYS A 405 -15.55 -20.19 -34.37
CA LYS A 405 -14.21 -19.58 -34.24
C LYS A 405 -13.75 -18.87 -35.51
N GLU A 406 -14.22 -19.26 -36.69
CA GLU A 406 -13.83 -18.62 -37.96
C GLU A 406 -14.37 -17.18 -38.05
N ASN A 407 -15.50 -16.91 -37.39
CA ASN A 407 -16.13 -15.60 -37.34
C ASN A 407 -15.85 -14.83 -36.03
N LEU A 408 -14.94 -15.33 -35.20
CA LEU A 408 -14.44 -14.64 -34.00
C LEU A 408 -13.03 -14.15 -34.24
N GLN A 409 -12.81 -12.85 -34.02
CA GLN A 409 -11.48 -12.26 -34.10
C GLN A 409 -11.20 -11.44 -32.84
N MET A 410 -10.00 -11.61 -32.29
CA MET A 410 -9.45 -10.74 -31.25
C MET A 410 -8.20 -10.07 -31.80
N LYS A 411 -8.12 -8.75 -31.62
CA LYS A 411 -6.93 -7.95 -31.92
C LYS A 411 -6.63 -6.99 -30.77
N ALA A 412 -5.45 -7.14 -30.17
CA ALA A 412 -4.91 -6.24 -29.16
C ALA A 412 -3.95 -5.23 -29.82
N PHE A 413 -4.09 -3.95 -29.51
CA PHE A 413 -3.19 -2.91 -30.01
C PHE A 413 -3.07 -1.68 -29.09
N PRO A 414 -1.90 -1.03 -29.06
CA PRO A 414 -0.66 -1.47 -29.70
C PRO A 414 -0.08 -2.71 -28.98
N THR A 415 0.70 -3.53 -29.71
CA THR A 415 1.35 -4.72 -29.14
C THR A 415 2.38 -4.34 -28.09
N VAL A 416 3.01 -3.18 -28.24
CA VAL A 416 3.96 -2.60 -27.29
C VAL A 416 3.34 -1.34 -26.74
N THR A 417 3.19 -1.24 -25.41
CA THR A 417 2.54 -0.11 -24.76
C THR A 417 3.05 0.08 -23.34
N ARG A 418 2.91 1.29 -22.81
CA ARG A 418 3.12 1.58 -21.40
C ARG A 418 1.85 1.90 -20.65
N GLN A 419 0.71 2.04 -21.33
CA GLN A 419 -0.50 2.58 -20.71
C GLN A 419 -1.66 1.62 -20.85
N ARG A 420 -2.19 1.53 -22.07
CA ARG A 420 -3.39 0.76 -22.34
C ARG A 420 -3.21 -0.10 -23.57
N VAL A 421 -3.90 -1.24 -23.55
CA VAL A 421 -4.14 -2.10 -24.70
C VAL A 421 -5.61 -1.97 -25.08
N ASN A 422 -5.87 -1.56 -26.32
CA ASN A 422 -7.22 -1.65 -26.88
C ASN A 422 -7.40 -3.07 -27.42
N VAL A 423 -8.50 -3.69 -27.05
CA VAL A 423 -8.84 -5.06 -27.45
C VAL A 423 -10.08 -4.98 -28.31
N ARG A 424 -9.88 -5.13 -29.61
CA ARG A 424 -10.96 -5.18 -30.58
C ARG A 424 -11.41 -6.62 -30.76
N LEU A 425 -12.66 -6.88 -30.43
CA LEU A 425 -13.32 -8.16 -30.57
C LEU A 425 -14.33 -8.06 -31.70
N GLN A 426 -14.30 -8.99 -32.65
CA GLN A 426 -15.29 -9.08 -33.70
C GLN A 426 -16.03 -10.40 -33.61
N SER A 427 -17.34 -10.35 -33.81
CA SER A 427 -18.20 -11.52 -33.80
C SER A 427 -19.37 -11.39 -34.76
N SER A 428 -19.77 -12.50 -35.39
CA SER A 428 -20.98 -12.60 -36.19
C SER A 428 -22.24 -12.90 -35.35
N GLN A 429 -22.06 -13.25 -34.07
CA GLN A 429 -23.12 -13.62 -33.13
C GLN A 429 -22.83 -13.04 -31.73
N PRO A 430 -23.85 -12.82 -30.89
CA PRO A 430 -23.60 -12.42 -29.52
C PRO A 430 -22.98 -13.57 -28.71
N TYR A 431 -21.97 -13.26 -27.89
CA TYR A 431 -21.35 -14.21 -26.97
C TYR A 431 -21.03 -13.54 -25.64
N GLY A 432 -21.22 -14.27 -24.54
CA GLY A 432 -20.55 -13.96 -23.27
C GLY A 432 -19.15 -14.56 -23.26
N GLY A 433 -18.18 -13.82 -22.75
CA GLY A 433 -16.81 -14.28 -22.63
C GLY A 433 -16.07 -13.64 -21.47
N GLN A 434 -14.80 -13.98 -21.33
CA GLN A 434 -13.88 -13.33 -20.40
C GLN A 434 -12.55 -13.02 -21.08
N LEU A 435 -11.99 -11.85 -20.75
CA LEU A 435 -10.62 -11.50 -21.07
C LEU A 435 -9.74 -11.82 -19.86
N LEU A 436 -8.65 -12.54 -20.12
CA LEU A 436 -7.65 -12.91 -19.13
C LEU A 436 -6.31 -12.31 -19.51
N LEU A 437 -5.73 -11.51 -18.61
CA LEU A 437 -4.35 -11.04 -18.74
C LEU A 437 -3.43 -11.85 -17.84
N ARG A 438 -2.42 -12.48 -18.44
CA ARG A 438 -1.46 -13.32 -17.73
C ARG A 438 -0.04 -12.84 -17.92
N ASN A 439 0.79 -12.96 -16.88
CA ASN A 439 2.22 -12.74 -17.01
C ASN A 439 2.93 -13.96 -17.64
N ALA A 440 4.24 -13.83 -17.88
CA ALA A 440 5.06 -14.89 -18.47
C ALA A 440 5.12 -16.18 -17.61
N ASN A 441 4.87 -16.09 -16.31
CA ASN A 441 4.82 -17.25 -15.40
C ASN A 441 3.43 -17.92 -15.39
N GLY A 442 2.46 -17.39 -16.14
CA GLY A 442 1.10 -17.93 -16.22
C GLY A 442 0.19 -17.48 -15.07
N GLN A 443 0.63 -16.58 -14.19
CA GLN A 443 -0.24 -15.99 -13.18
C GLN A 443 -1.28 -15.08 -13.86
N ALA A 444 -2.55 -15.22 -13.50
CA ALA A 444 -3.60 -14.31 -13.93
C ALA A 444 -3.61 -13.07 -13.03
N LEU A 445 -3.50 -11.90 -13.66
CA LEU A 445 -3.47 -10.59 -12.99
C LEU A 445 -4.76 -9.81 -13.21
N ASP A 446 -5.50 -10.15 -14.27
CA ASP A 446 -6.79 -9.55 -14.56
C ASP A 446 -7.69 -10.58 -15.23
N ILE A 447 -8.88 -10.78 -14.66
CA ILE A 447 -9.94 -11.62 -15.19
C ILE A 447 -11.21 -10.79 -15.21
N ARG A 448 -11.70 -10.43 -16.40
CA ARG A 448 -12.88 -9.59 -16.54
C ARG A 448 -13.91 -10.15 -17.52
N PRO A 449 -15.21 -10.02 -17.24
CA PRO A 449 -16.25 -10.39 -18.19
C PRO A 449 -16.23 -9.47 -19.42
N VAL A 450 -16.60 -10.01 -20.57
CA VAL A 450 -16.83 -9.25 -21.81
C VAL A 450 -18.09 -9.76 -22.50
N GLN A 451 -18.84 -8.84 -23.11
CA GLN A 451 -20.04 -9.16 -23.89
C GLN A 451 -19.80 -8.78 -25.35
N LEU A 452 -19.70 -9.80 -26.21
CA LEU A 452 -19.56 -9.60 -27.64
C LEU A 452 -20.94 -9.39 -28.24
N THR A 453 -21.06 -8.38 -29.08
CA THR A 453 -22.26 -8.14 -29.90
C THR A 453 -21.95 -8.48 -31.36
N VAL A 454 -22.99 -8.59 -32.20
CA VAL A 454 -22.78 -8.71 -33.65
C VAL A 454 -22.05 -7.46 -34.14
N GLY A 455 -20.90 -7.64 -34.78
CA GLY A 455 -20.05 -6.55 -35.24
C GLY A 455 -18.77 -6.46 -34.42
N THR A 456 -18.51 -5.29 -33.83
CA THR A 456 -17.26 -5.00 -33.10
C THR A 456 -17.56 -4.53 -31.68
N THR A 457 -16.91 -5.16 -30.71
CA THR A 457 -16.83 -4.72 -29.31
C THR A 457 -15.39 -4.30 -29.04
N ASP A 458 -15.18 -3.09 -28.51
CA ASP A 458 -13.85 -2.59 -28.12
C ASP A 458 -13.76 -2.54 -26.60
N GLU A 459 -12.74 -3.20 -26.03
CA GLU A 459 -12.41 -3.19 -24.61
C GLU A 459 -11.07 -2.47 -24.39
N GLN A 460 -10.84 -1.95 -23.18
CA GLN A 460 -9.56 -1.38 -22.78
C GLN A 460 -9.01 -2.06 -21.54
N ILE A 461 -7.76 -2.50 -21.64
CA ILE A 461 -7.02 -3.07 -20.52
C ILE A 461 -5.93 -2.07 -20.14
N ASP A 462 -5.99 -1.63 -18.89
CA ASP A 462 -4.93 -0.84 -18.29
C ASP A 462 -3.78 -1.77 -17.93
N VAL A 463 -2.62 -1.55 -18.53
CA VAL A 463 -1.40 -2.32 -18.28
C VAL A 463 -0.30 -1.43 -17.72
N HIS A 464 -0.62 -0.16 -17.43
CA HIS A 464 0.31 0.84 -16.96
C HIS A 464 0.96 0.43 -15.62
N GLN A 465 0.25 -0.34 -14.80
CA GLN A 465 0.67 -0.84 -13.48
C GLN A 465 1.51 -2.09 -13.53
N LEU A 466 1.66 -2.69 -14.71
CA LEU A 466 2.39 -3.91 -14.84
C LEU A 466 3.88 -3.60 -15.06
N PRO A 467 4.79 -4.34 -14.42
CA PRO A 467 6.21 -4.21 -14.72
C PRO A 467 6.51 -4.49 -16.18
N ALA A 468 7.62 -3.95 -16.68
CA ALA A 468 8.08 -4.21 -18.03
C ALA A 468 8.23 -5.73 -18.27
N GLY A 469 7.65 -6.24 -19.35
CA GLY A 469 7.60 -7.66 -19.59
C GLY A 469 6.62 -8.09 -20.68
N ILE A 470 6.57 -9.41 -20.90
CA ILE A 470 5.63 -10.02 -21.85
C ILE A 470 4.43 -10.55 -21.08
N TYR A 471 3.26 -10.11 -21.52
CA TYR A 471 1.96 -10.53 -21.05
C TYR A 471 1.17 -11.18 -22.18
N TYR A 472 0.22 -12.02 -21.82
CA TYR A 472 -0.63 -12.73 -22.75
C TYR A 472 -2.08 -12.38 -22.46
N LEU A 473 -2.71 -11.72 -23.41
CA LEU A 473 -4.14 -11.48 -23.39
C LEU A 473 -4.85 -12.66 -24.04
N GLN A 474 -5.79 -13.26 -23.32
CA GLN A 474 -6.55 -14.42 -23.76
C GLN A 474 -8.04 -14.10 -23.78
N LEU A 475 -8.73 -14.47 -24.86
CA LEU A 475 -10.18 -14.46 -24.94
C LEU A 475 -10.73 -15.87 -24.75
N VAL A 476 -11.59 -16.02 -23.75
CA VAL A 476 -12.31 -17.27 -23.47
C VAL A 476 -13.79 -17.05 -23.72
N ILE A 477 -14.38 -17.87 -24.59
CA ILE A 477 -15.82 -17.88 -24.90
C ILE A 477 -16.30 -19.31 -24.78
N GLU A 478 -17.39 -19.55 -24.04
CA GLU A 478 -17.95 -20.89 -23.83
C GLU A 478 -16.88 -21.91 -23.37
N GLY A 479 -15.94 -21.46 -22.51
CA GLY A 479 -14.85 -22.28 -21.97
C GLY A 479 -13.79 -22.68 -22.99
N GLN A 480 -13.85 -22.14 -24.20
CA GLN A 480 -12.85 -22.36 -25.22
C GLN A 480 -11.93 -21.16 -25.32
N LEU A 481 -10.61 -21.41 -25.31
CA LEU A 481 -9.65 -20.40 -25.73
C LEU A 481 -9.86 -20.10 -27.22
N ILE A 482 -10.19 -18.84 -27.50
CA ILE A 482 -10.47 -18.35 -28.85
C ILE A 482 -9.21 -17.78 -29.48
N GLY A 483 -8.48 -16.97 -28.70
CA GLY A 483 -7.25 -16.35 -29.16
C GLY A 483 -6.36 -15.95 -27.99
N THR A 484 -5.06 -15.94 -28.28
CA THR A 484 -4.04 -15.39 -27.39
C THR A 484 -3.29 -14.32 -28.19
N GLN A 485 -3.14 -13.12 -27.64
CA GLN A 485 -2.28 -12.09 -28.21
C GLN A 485 -1.22 -11.65 -27.21
N PRO A 486 0.05 -11.57 -27.61
CA PRO A 486 1.09 -11.02 -26.76
C PRO A 486 0.91 -9.51 -26.63
N VAL A 487 1.17 -9.01 -25.43
CA VAL A 487 1.29 -7.59 -25.08
C VAL A 487 2.64 -7.42 -24.43
N ILE A 488 3.42 -6.45 -24.90
CA ILE A 488 4.71 -6.08 -24.33
C ILE A 488 4.49 -4.78 -23.57
N VAL A 489 4.72 -4.83 -22.26
CA VAL A 489 4.76 -3.65 -21.40
C VAL A 489 6.20 -3.17 -21.34
N GLU A 490 6.42 -1.88 -21.61
CA GLU A 490 7.74 -1.24 -21.72
C GLU A 490 8.11 -0.33 -20.55
#